data_AF-A0A6A4CRY4-F1
#
_entry.id   AF-A0A6A4CRY4-F1
#
_cell.length_a   1.000
_cell.length_b   1.000
_cell.length_c   1.000
_cell.angle_alpha   90.00
_cell.angle_beta   90.00
_cell.angle_gamma   90.00
#
_symmetry.space_group_name_H-M   'P 1'
#
loop_
_entity.id
_entity.type
_entity.pdbx_description
1 polymer ?
#
loop_
_entity_poly.entity_id
_entity_poly.type
_entity_poly.pdbx_seq_one_letter_code
_entity_poly.pdbx_strand_id
1 'polypeptide(L)'
;MNVKNHPYRLYHIASEASTPANSQEESWISVCREPNDERSHGGPSEKPIAVKVAFGKLCFNGRFPKSNIPWQELQNLEGFEVRWTNVCVRAALSSGSMLSQLEAQMKNGGNPYKTLLVHVTDSRRQGYDVKYHFVDGQWKLRNVRYLREVRSRFDVFVDNETSFRLRRAIHEKVPDEIAESLQRHIIIATPGKIVFFTPEVTVNRAAPFALQYVDSKLKVHLEMKGLHFTISYLDSRRTELRLECRLPAAEMKELQPQQDHRVLLKKVLQLIRDDST
;
A
#
# COMPACT_ATOMS: atom_id res chain seq x y z
N MET A 1 30.06 -8.81 -15.40
CA MET A 1 30.29 -7.67 -14.48
C MET A 1 29.64 -8.00 -13.14
N ASN A 2 30.39 -7.88 -12.05
CA ASN A 2 30.09 -8.43 -10.72
C ASN A 2 29.08 -7.56 -9.94
N VAL A 3 27.90 -8.12 -9.67
CA VAL A 3 26.81 -7.51 -8.88
C VAL A 3 27.04 -7.73 -7.38
N LYS A 4 28.13 -7.18 -6.82
CA LYS A 4 28.46 -7.35 -5.38
C LYS A 4 28.33 -6.10 -4.50
N ASN A 5 28.07 -4.91 -5.03
CA ASN A 5 28.12 -3.65 -4.25
C ASN A 5 26.92 -2.71 -4.44
N HIS A 6 25.68 -3.22 -4.45
CA HIS A 6 24.50 -2.35 -4.29
C HIS A 6 23.92 -2.50 -2.88
N PRO A 7 24.31 -1.63 -1.92
CA PRO A 7 23.60 -1.55 -0.66
C PRO A 7 22.18 -1.04 -0.96
N TYR A 8 21.17 -1.84 -0.69
CA TYR A 8 19.78 -1.41 -0.62
C TYR A 8 19.72 -0.20 0.32
N ARG A 9 19.36 0.99 -0.20
CA ARG A 9 19.21 2.19 0.62
C ARG A 9 17.76 2.33 1.04
N LEU A 10 17.48 2.05 2.31
CA LEU A 10 16.21 2.42 2.92
C LEU A 10 16.17 3.95 3.04
N TYR A 11 15.44 4.62 2.15
CA TYR A 11 15.20 6.06 2.32
C TYR A 11 14.16 6.25 3.42
N HIS A 12 14.64 6.76 4.56
CA HIS A 12 13.82 7.34 5.60
C HIS A 12 13.77 8.85 5.36
N ILE A 13 12.59 9.43 5.11
CA ILE A 13 12.44 10.88 5.12
C ILE A 13 12.03 11.27 6.54
N ALA A 14 12.97 11.75 7.35
CA ALA A 14 12.69 12.46 8.59
C ALA A 14 13.32 13.85 8.52
N SER A 15 12.58 14.88 8.93
CA SER A 15 13.18 16.17 9.28
C SER A 15 13.95 16.02 10.60
N GLU A 16 15.07 16.73 10.68
CA GLU A 16 16.13 16.68 11.70
C GLU A 16 15.68 16.63 13.17
N ALA A 17 16.35 15.78 13.96
CA ALA A 17 17.01 16.17 15.22
C ALA A 17 17.96 15.06 15.75
N SER A 18 19.18 15.48 16.08
CA SER A 18 20.32 14.86 16.80
C SER A 18 19.92 13.93 17.97
N THR A 19 20.61 12.87 18.41
CA THR A 19 22.06 12.60 18.66
C THR A 19 22.20 11.08 19.05
N PRO A 20 23.37 10.50 19.45
CA PRO A 20 23.79 9.18 18.97
C PRO A 20 23.73 8.05 20.01
N ALA A 21 23.95 6.81 19.55
CA ALA A 21 24.93 5.85 20.08
C ALA A 21 24.45 4.39 20.17
N ASN A 22 25.30 3.53 19.60
CA ASN A 22 25.76 2.25 20.12
C ASN A 22 24.74 1.16 20.46
N SER A 23 24.57 0.24 19.51
CA SER A 23 24.70 -1.19 19.82
C SER A 23 25.19 -1.93 18.57
N GLN A 24 26.34 -2.58 18.70
CA GLN A 24 26.84 -3.56 17.75
C GLN A 24 25.97 -4.81 17.83
N GLU A 25 24.87 -4.82 17.09
CA GLU A 25 24.43 -6.04 16.41
C GLU A 25 24.71 -5.80 14.93
N GLU A 26 25.37 -6.75 14.25
CA GLU A 26 25.49 -6.78 12.79
C GLU A 26 24.10 -7.03 12.17
N SER A 27 23.20 -6.06 12.35
CA SER A 27 21.98 -5.89 11.58
C SER A 27 22.38 -5.17 10.29
N TRP A 28 22.59 -5.95 9.25
CA TRP A 28 22.50 -5.62 7.83
C TRP A 28 21.30 -4.70 7.45
N ILE A 29 20.35 -4.47 8.37
CA ILE A 29 19.33 -3.43 8.30
C ILE A 29 19.73 -2.30 9.26
N SER A 30 20.07 -1.12 8.74
CA SER A 30 20.16 0.10 9.55
C SER A 30 18.74 0.55 9.94
N VAL A 31 18.34 0.22 11.17
CA VAL A 31 17.07 0.63 11.75
C VAL A 31 17.21 2.05 12.30
N CYS A 32 16.79 3.05 11.53
CA CYS A 32 16.61 4.40 12.05
C CYS A 32 15.19 4.49 12.64
N ARG A 33 15.10 4.75 13.95
CA ARG A 33 13.84 4.99 14.66
C ARG A 33 13.39 6.42 14.37
N GLU A 34 12.12 6.61 14.00
CA GLU A 34 11.49 7.91 14.21
C GLU A 34 11.38 8.15 15.72
N PRO A 35 11.61 9.38 16.20
CA PRO A 35 11.10 9.76 17.49
C PRO A 35 9.58 9.61 17.46
N ASN A 36 9.01 9.08 18.53
CA ASN A 36 7.57 9.01 18.72
C ASN A 36 6.94 10.35 18.32
N ASP A 37 6.13 10.37 17.26
CA ASP A 37 5.04 11.33 17.22
C ASP A 37 4.09 10.93 18.36
N GLU A 38 4.29 11.56 19.51
CA GLU A 38 3.32 11.63 20.60
C GLU A 38 2.09 12.44 20.15
N ARG A 39 1.45 11.98 19.07
CA ARG A 39 0.01 12.11 18.88
C ARG A 39 -0.60 10.71 18.78
N SER A 40 -0.14 9.82 19.65
CA SER A 40 -0.89 8.63 20.05
C SER A 40 -2.03 9.09 20.97
N HIS A 41 -3.11 9.63 20.41
CA HIS A 41 -4.41 9.54 21.09
C HIS A 41 -4.98 8.15 20.82
N GLY A 42 -4.42 7.16 21.52
CA GLY A 42 -4.83 5.78 21.42
C GLY A 42 -3.85 4.92 22.19
N GLY A 43 -4.32 4.26 23.25
CA GLY A 43 -3.55 3.28 24.00
C GLY A 43 -3.05 2.12 23.13
N PRO A 44 -2.36 1.12 23.71
CA PRO A 44 -1.87 -0.03 22.96
C PRO A 44 -3.01 -0.69 22.18
N SER A 45 -2.91 -0.68 20.85
CA SER A 45 -3.91 -1.29 19.98
C SER A 45 -3.85 -2.82 20.15
N GLU A 46 -4.96 -3.42 20.60
CA GLU A 46 -5.07 -4.88 20.80
C GLU A 46 -4.97 -5.70 19.50
N LYS A 47 -4.91 -5.04 18.32
CA LYS A 47 -5.00 -5.70 17.02
C LYS A 47 -3.64 -5.93 16.36
N PRO A 48 -3.48 -7.04 15.63
CA PRO A 48 -2.22 -7.38 15.00
C PRO A 48 -1.84 -6.34 13.94
N ILE A 49 -0.59 -5.89 14.01
CA ILE A 49 0.03 -4.99 13.04
C ILE A 49 0.01 -5.66 11.67
N ALA A 50 -0.61 -5.02 10.68
CA ALA A 50 -0.60 -5.51 9.31
C ALA A 50 0.70 -5.11 8.63
N VAL A 51 1.48 -6.11 8.19
CA VAL A 51 2.72 -5.91 7.42
C VAL A 51 2.47 -6.22 5.96
N LYS A 52 2.81 -5.28 5.06
CA LYS A 52 2.59 -5.43 3.61
C LYS A 52 3.69 -4.77 2.80
N VAL A 53 3.96 -5.33 1.63
CA VAL A 53 4.76 -4.71 0.58
C VAL A 53 3.83 -4.20 -0.51
N ALA A 54 4.10 -3.00 -1.00
CA ALA A 54 3.46 -2.44 -2.18
C ALA A 54 4.53 -2.14 -3.22
N PHE A 55 4.33 -2.58 -4.46
CA PHE A 55 5.23 -2.30 -5.58
C PHE A 55 4.86 -0.96 -6.21
N GLY A 56 5.84 -0.28 -6.78
CA GLY A 56 5.62 1.05 -7.31
C GLY A 56 6.84 1.63 -8.02
N LYS A 57 6.66 2.85 -8.54
CA LYS A 57 7.76 3.65 -9.08
C LYS A 57 8.03 4.84 -8.17
N LEU A 58 9.26 5.32 -8.21
CA LEU A 58 9.55 6.66 -7.74
C LEU A 58 9.10 7.67 -8.79
N CYS A 59 8.39 8.69 -8.34
CA CYS A 59 8.13 9.90 -9.08
C CYS A 59 8.93 11.03 -8.43
N PHE A 60 9.33 12.01 -9.23
CA PHE A 60 10.12 13.14 -8.77
C PHE A 60 9.28 14.41 -8.92
N ASN A 61 9.19 15.20 -7.85
CA ASN A 61 8.64 16.55 -7.96
C ASN A 61 9.72 17.45 -8.56
N GLY A 62 9.58 17.75 -9.85
CA GLY A 62 10.44 18.69 -10.56
C GLY A 62 10.06 18.75 -12.03
N ARG A 63 10.13 19.95 -12.64
CA ARG A 63 10.03 20.11 -14.10
C ARG A 63 11.33 19.66 -14.74
N PHE A 64 11.62 18.37 -14.71
CA PHE A 64 12.74 17.81 -15.46
C PHE A 64 12.21 17.39 -16.84
N PRO A 65 12.76 17.94 -17.94
CA PRO A 65 12.51 17.37 -19.26
C PRO A 65 12.96 15.91 -19.23
N LYS A 66 12.21 15.00 -19.86
CA LYS A 66 12.49 13.54 -19.97
C LYS A 66 13.98 13.27 -19.88
N SER A 67 14.45 12.96 -18.68
CA SER A 67 15.87 12.95 -18.40
C SER A 67 16.27 11.51 -18.19
N ASN A 68 17.27 11.08 -18.96
CA ASN A 68 17.94 9.79 -18.80
C ASN A 68 18.99 9.87 -17.67
N ILE A 69 18.81 10.75 -16.66
CA ILE A 69 19.77 10.92 -15.58
C ILE A 69 19.73 9.65 -14.69
N PRO A 70 20.87 8.97 -14.48
CA PRO A 70 20.95 7.81 -13.60
C PRO A 70 20.52 8.12 -12.17
N TRP A 71 19.95 7.12 -11.48
CA TRP A 71 19.46 7.24 -10.10
C TRP A 71 20.50 7.80 -9.12
N GLN A 72 21.77 7.41 -9.27
CA GLN A 72 22.86 7.88 -8.42
C GLN A 72 23.10 9.39 -8.54
N GLU A 73 22.88 9.96 -9.72
CA GLU A 73 23.05 11.39 -9.97
C GLU A 73 21.84 12.19 -9.48
N LEU A 74 20.63 11.65 -9.63
CA LEU A 74 19.40 12.25 -9.08
C LEU A 74 19.44 12.41 -7.56
N GLN A 75 20.11 11.50 -6.84
CA GLN A 75 20.24 11.54 -5.38
C GLN A 75 21.05 12.72 -4.85
N ASN A 76 21.90 13.31 -5.69
CA ASN A 76 22.82 14.38 -5.28
C ASN A 76 22.28 15.77 -5.62
N LEU A 77 21.07 15.86 -6.18
CA LEU A 77 20.44 17.13 -6.53
C LEU A 77 19.78 17.75 -5.29
N GLU A 78 20.18 18.99 -4.96
CA GLU A 78 19.50 19.79 -3.94
C GLU A 78 18.10 20.22 -4.40
N GLY A 79 17.13 20.27 -3.47
CA GLY A 79 15.73 20.62 -3.77
C GLY A 79 14.91 19.48 -4.39
N PHE A 80 15.43 18.26 -4.40
CA PHE A 80 14.77 17.09 -4.97
C PHE A 80 13.82 16.43 -3.96
N GLU A 81 12.52 16.43 -4.24
CA GLU A 81 11.55 15.69 -3.43
C GLU A 81 11.12 14.40 -4.14
N VAL A 82 11.40 13.27 -3.49
CA VAL A 82 11.06 11.94 -3.96
C VAL A 82 9.64 11.59 -3.55
N ARG A 83 8.73 11.45 -4.53
CA ARG A 83 7.36 11.00 -4.31
C ARG A 83 7.21 9.55 -4.76
N TRP A 84 6.99 8.65 -3.81
CA TRP A 84 6.69 7.26 -4.16
C TRP A 84 5.24 7.09 -4.61
N THR A 85 5.04 6.49 -5.79
CA THR A 85 3.71 6.06 -6.26
C THR A 85 3.54 4.56 -6.10
N ASN A 86 2.44 4.10 -5.48
CA ASN A 86 2.02 2.69 -5.54
C ASN A 86 1.32 2.34 -6.86
N VAL A 87 1.20 3.29 -7.78
CA VAL A 87 0.55 3.06 -9.07
C VAL A 87 1.61 2.62 -10.06
N CYS A 88 1.44 1.42 -10.57
CA CYS A 88 2.19 0.85 -11.66
C CYS A 88 1.45 1.14 -12.97
N VAL A 89 2.16 1.68 -13.96
CA VAL A 89 1.66 1.74 -15.34
C VAL A 89 2.09 0.47 -16.04
N ARG A 90 1.14 -0.25 -16.65
CA ARG A 90 1.40 -1.54 -17.30
C ARG A 90 2.57 -1.51 -18.29
N ALA A 91 2.68 -0.43 -19.07
CA ALA A 91 3.68 -0.26 -20.12
C ALA A 91 5.08 0.07 -19.62
N ALA A 92 5.22 0.46 -18.36
CA ALA A 92 6.49 0.86 -17.79
C ALA A 92 6.75 -0.09 -16.64
N LEU A 93 7.46 -1.22 -16.79
CA LEU A 93 8.04 -1.94 -15.63
C LEU A 93 8.93 -3.15 -15.97
N SER A 94 10.02 -3.24 -15.21
CA SER A 94 10.82 -4.43 -14.85
C SER A 94 10.04 -5.48 -14.03
N SER A 95 8.88 -5.14 -13.46
CA SER A 95 7.95 -6.10 -12.83
C SER A 95 6.99 -6.78 -13.82
N GLY A 96 7.21 -6.57 -15.13
CA GLY A 96 6.40 -7.17 -16.19
C GLY A 96 6.36 -8.69 -16.13
N SER A 97 7.46 -9.36 -15.78
CA SER A 97 7.53 -10.83 -15.64
C SER A 97 6.65 -11.32 -14.48
N MET A 98 6.85 -10.80 -13.27
CA MET A 98 6.05 -11.14 -12.07
C MET A 98 4.55 -10.87 -12.29
N LEU A 99 4.20 -9.69 -12.82
CA LEU A 99 2.81 -9.35 -13.10
C LEU A 99 2.21 -10.30 -14.15
N SER A 100 2.95 -10.63 -15.21
CA SER A 100 2.49 -11.56 -16.25
C SER A 100 2.25 -12.97 -15.69
N GLN A 101 3.12 -13.45 -14.79
CA GLN A 101 2.93 -14.73 -14.11
C GLN A 101 1.65 -14.72 -13.24
N LEU A 102 1.44 -13.67 -12.46
CA LEU A 102 0.22 -13.53 -11.65
C LEU A 102 -1.05 -13.43 -12.51
N GLU A 103 -1.01 -12.68 -13.62
CA GLU A 103 -2.14 -12.59 -14.55
C GLU A 103 -2.39 -13.92 -15.29
N ALA A 104 -1.35 -14.70 -15.57
CA ALA A 104 -1.50 -16.05 -16.10
C ALA A 104 -2.21 -16.99 -15.10
N GLN A 105 -1.85 -16.92 -13.81
CA GLN A 105 -2.56 -17.66 -12.75
C GLN A 105 -4.01 -17.20 -12.61
N MET A 106 -4.30 -15.91 -12.77
CA MET A 106 -5.67 -15.41 -12.75
C MET A 106 -6.55 -16.09 -13.81
N LYS A 107 -6.03 -16.38 -15.00
CA LYS A 107 -6.77 -17.11 -16.06
C LYS A 107 -7.18 -18.52 -15.62
N ASN A 108 -6.50 -19.09 -14.63
CA ASN A 108 -6.70 -20.45 -14.14
C ASN A 108 -7.54 -20.52 -12.84
N GLY A 109 -8.22 -19.45 -12.44
CA GLY A 109 -9.14 -19.48 -11.29
C GLY A 109 -9.15 -18.25 -10.37
N GLY A 110 -8.51 -17.15 -10.75
CA GLY A 110 -8.56 -15.91 -9.97
C GLY A 110 -9.89 -15.18 -10.20
N ASN A 111 -10.78 -15.21 -9.21
CA ASN A 111 -12.08 -14.52 -9.31
C ASN A 111 -11.93 -13.03 -8.95
N PRO A 112 -12.06 -12.12 -9.94
CA PRO A 112 -11.98 -10.70 -9.65
C PRO A 112 -13.24 -10.26 -8.91
N TYR A 113 -13.06 -9.40 -7.92
CA TYR A 113 -14.16 -8.82 -7.17
C TYR A 113 -14.03 -7.30 -7.09
N LYS A 114 -15.18 -6.66 -7.10
CA LYS A 114 -15.34 -5.22 -7.22
C LYS A 114 -15.36 -4.60 -5.84
N THR A 115 -14.51 -3.61 -5.60
CA THR A 115 -14.41 -2.90 -4.31
C THR A 115 -14.50 -1.41 -4.47
N LEU A 116 -15.06 -0.76 -3.45
CA LEU A 116 -15.10 0.68 -3.32
C LEU A 116 -14.62 1.06 -1.92
N LEU A 117 -13.70 2.01 -1.86
CA LEU A 117 -13.27 2.65 -0.62
C LEU A 117 -13.78 4.09 -0.66
N VAL A 118 -14.55 4.47 0.35
CA VAL A 118 -15.00 5.83 0.57
C VAL A 118 -14.27 6.35 1.79
N HIS A 119 -13.53 7.44 1.62
CA HIS A 119 -12.87 8.12 2.73
C HIS A 119 -13.66 9.36 3.11
N VAL A 120 -14.01 9.46 4.39
CA VAL A 120 -14.73 10.60 4.94
C VAL A 120 -14.05 11.10 6.21
N THR A 121 -14.29 12.36 6.55
CA THR A 121 -13.80 12.97 7.79
C THR A 121 -14.95 13.58 8.57
N ASP A 122 -14.91 13.52 9.90
CA ASP A 122 -15.84 14.30 10.72
C ASP A 122 -15.37 15.75 10.94
N SER A 123 -16.16 16.51 11.69
CA SER A 123 -15.86 17.91 12.06
C SER A 123 -14.58 18.09 12.87
N ARG A 124 -14.10 17.03 13.55
CA ARG A 124 -12.83 17.01 14.28
C ARG A 124 -11.66 16.57 13.41
N ARG A 125 -11.88 16.40 12.09
CA ARG A 125 -10.92 15.87 11.11
C ARG A 125 -10.50 14.43 11.38
N GLN A 126 -11.26 13.67 12.19
CA GLN A 126 -11.03 12.24 12.32
C GLN A 126 -11.42 11.57 11.00
N GLY A 127 -10.48 10.83 10.42
CA GLY A 127 -10.69 10.12 9.16
C GLY A 127 -11.27 8.72 9.36
N TYR A 128 -12.14 8.31 8.43
CA TYR A 128 -12.79 7.01 8.38
C TYR A 128 -12.66 6.41 6.98
N ASP A 129 -12.30 5.13 6.92
CA ASP A 129 -12.24 4.32 5.72
C ASP A 129 -13.46 3.37 5.70
N VAL A 130 -14.39 3.62 4.78
CA VAL A 130 -15.62 2.83 4.60
C VAL A 130 -15.49 2.00 3.34
N LYS A 131 -15.44 0.67 3.49
CA LYS A 131 -15.18 -0.25 2.38
C LYS A 131 -16.42 -1.04 2.01
N TYR A 132 -16.72 -1.06 0.72
CA TYR A 132 -17.81 -1.82 0.11
C TYR A 132 -17.30 -2.86 -0.87
N HIS A 133 -18.08 -3.91 -1.05
CA HIS A 133 -17.96 -4.89 -2.12
C HIS A 133 -19.20 -4.84 -3.00
N PHE A 134 -19.03 -5.07 -4.30
CA PHE A 134 -20.16 -5.21 -5.20
C PHE A 134 -20.52 -6.69 -5.34
N VAL A 135 -21.72 -7.07 -4.88
CA VAL A 135 -22.22 -8.44 -4.84
C VAL A 135 -23.68 -8.41 -5.27
N ASP A 136 -24.09 -9.31 -6.17
CA ASP A 136 -25.48 -9.45 -6.66
C ASP A 136 -26.08 -8.14 -7.19
N GLY A 137 -25.28 -7.34 -7.89
CA GLY A 137 -25.73 -6.07 -8.47
C GLY A 137 -25.80 -4.89 -7.49
N GLN A 138 -25.37 -5.07 -6.23
CA GLN A 138 -25.47 -4.04 -5.19
C GLN A 138 -24.16 -3.85 -4.44
N TRP A 139 -23.95 -2.63 -3.92
CA TRP A 139 -22.86 -2.35 -2.99
C TRP A 139 -23.24 -2.82 -1.59
N LYS A 140 -22.49 -3.78 -1.06
CA LYS A 140 -22.62 -4.29 0.31
C LYS A 140 -21.46 -3.77 1.16
N LEU A 141 -21.78 -3.22 2.33
CA LEU A 141 -20.77 -2.78 3.29
C LEU A 141 -19.93 -4.00 3.72
N ARG A 142 -18.59 -3.87 3.63
CA ARG A 142 -17.65 -4.90 4.08
C ARG A 142 -17.12 -4.57 5.48
N ASN A 143 -16.65 -3.33 5.67
CA ASN A 143 -16.19 -2.85 6.97
C ASN A 143 -16.07 -1.32 7.00
N VAL A 144 -16.07 -0.81 8.23
CA VAL A 144 -15.74 0.57 8.58
C VAL A 144 -14.56 0.55 9.52
N ARG A 145 -13.59 1.41 9.27
CA ARG A 145 -12.36 1.53 10.07
C ARG A 145 -12.01 2.99 10.25
N TYR A 146 -11.29 3.29 11.33
CA TYR A 146 -10.55 4.54 11.36
C TYR A 146 -9.55 4.54 10.22
N LEU A 147 -9.20 5.74 9.76
CA LEU A 147 -8.09 5.90 8.84
C LEU A 147 -6.88 5.17 9.42
N ARG A 148 -6.27 4.30 8.61
CA ARG A 148 -5.17 3.46 9.07
C ARG A 148 -4.03 4.31 9.64
N GLU A 149 -3.45 3.84 10.72
CA GLU A 149 -2.25 4.43 11.29
C GLU A 149 -1.04 3.68 10.74
N VAL A 150 -0.12 4.39 10.09
CA VAL A 150 1.13 3.78 9.58
C VAL A 150 2.19 3.94 10.64
N ARG A 151 2.56 2.84 11.32
CA ARG A 151 3.56 2.82 12.40
C ARG A 151 4.99 2.84 11.88
N SER A 152 5.22 2.28 10.69
CA SER A 152 6.53 2.37 10.05
C SER A 152 6.42 2.14 8.54
N ARG A 153 7.38 2.70 7.81
CA ARG A 153 7.48 2.62 6.36
C ARG A 153 8.95 2.49 5.95
N PHE A 154 9.20 1.64 4.96
CA PHE A 154 10.52 1.34 4.45
C PHE A 154 10.47 1.30 2.93
N ASP A 155 11.25 2.14 2.27
CA ASP A 155 11.36 2.16 0.81
C ASP A 155 12.57 1.37 0.38
N VAL A 156 12.36 0.33 -0.44
CA VAL A 156 13.40 -0.59 -0.90
C VAL A 156 13.59 -0.42 -2.40
N PHE A 157 14.83 -0.16 -2.79
CA PHE A 157 15.25 -0.03 -4.18
C PHE A 157 16.12 -1.23 -4.52
N VAL A 158 15.68 -1.99 -5.51
CA VAL A 158 16.41 -3.18 -5.98
C VAL A 158 17.29 -2.79 -7.17
N ASP A 159 16.71 -2.04 -8.12
CA ASP A 159 17.38 -1.52 -9.30
C ASP A 159 16.71 -0.22 -9.77
N ASN A 160 17.09 0.30 -10.94
CA ASN A 160 16.58 1.57 -11.47
C ASN A 160 15.08 1.56 -11.81
N GLU A 161 14.50 0.39 -12.04
CA GLU A 161 13.10 0.21 -12.44
C GLU A 161 12.25 -0.47 -11.36
N THR A 162 12.89 -1.20 -10.44
CA THR A 162 12.24 -1.99 -9.40
C THR A 162 12.40 -1.36 -8.03
N SER A 163 11.27 -0.85 -7.51
CA SER A 163 11.18 -0.40 -6.13
C SER A 163 9.90 -0.92 -5.48
N PHE A 164 9.95 -1.11 -4.17
CA PHE A 164 8.78 -1.44 -3.37
C PHE A 164 8.85 -0.79 -2.00
N ARG A 165 7.69 -0.65 -1.37
CA ARG A 165 7.54 -0.05 -0.06
C ARG A 165 6.92 -1.05 0.90
N LEU A 166 7.66 -1.37 1.95
CA LEU A 166 7.20 -2.14 3.08
C LEU A 166 6.54 -1.20 4.10
N ARG A 167 5.37 -1.56 4.60
CA ARG A 167 4.61 -0.78 5.59
C ARG A 167 4.12 -1.68 6.71
N ARG A 168 4.22 -1.16 7.94
CA ARG A 168 3.53 -1.67 9.12
C ARG A 168 2.43 -0.70 9.47
N ALA A 169 1.19 -1.17 9.48
CA ALA A 169 0.04 -0.33 9.75
C ALA A 169 -0.94 -1.02 10.71
N ILE A 170 -1.60 -0.22 11.52
CA ILE A 170 -2.65 -0.65 12.42
C ILE A 170 -3.99 -0.23 11.86
N HIS A 171 -4.98 -1.08 12.09
CA HIS A 171 -6.36 -0.84 11.71
C HIS A 171 -7.24 -1.00 12.94
N GLU A 172 -7.82 0.11 13.36
CA GLU A 172 -8.75 0.12 14.48
C GLU A 172 -10.19 0.00 13.95
N LYS A 173 -10.98 -0.82 14.65
CA LYS A 173 -12.41 -0.91 14.35
C LYS A 173 -13.06 0.32 14.98
N VAL A 174 -13.98 0.89 14.24
CA VAL A 174 -14.82 1.98 14.71
C VAL A 174 -15.95 1.39 15.57
N PRO A 175 -16.41 2.08 16.63
CA PRO A 175 -17.64 1.73 17.33
C PRO A 175 -18.82 1.50 16.37
N ASP A 176 -19.67 0.51 16.67
CA ASP A 176 -20.75 0.09 15.76
C ASP A 176 -21.73 1.25 15.49
N GLU A 177 -22.00 2.11 16.48
CA GLU A 177 -22.84 3.31 16.33
C GLU A 177 -22.34 4.27 15.24
N ILE A 178 -21.03 4.51 15.20
CA ILE A 178 -20.41 5.37 14.17
C ILE A 178 -20.41 4.64 12.83
N ALA A 179 -20.16 3.33 12.81
CA ALA A 179 -20.22 2.53 11.58
C ALA A 179 -21.63 2.54 10.95
N GLU A 180 -22.67 2.38 11.77
CA GLU A 180 -24.08 2.49 11.36
C GLU A 180 -24.44 3.91 10.93
N SER A 181 -23.92 4.94 11.61
CA SER A 181 -24.09 6.33 11.18
C SER A 181 -23.47 6.57 9.80
N LEU A 182 -22.23 6.12 9.58
CA LEU A 182 -21.56 6.22 8.28
C LEU A 182 -22.32 5.47 7.18
N GLN A 183 -22.80 4.26 7.46
CA GLN A 183 -23.58 3.47 6.51
C GLN A 183 -24.90 4.15 6.13
N ARG A 184 -25.58 4.81 7.07
CA ARG A 184 -26.84 5.52 6.80
C ARG A 184 -26.66 6.79 5.96
N HIS A 185 -25.52 7.46 6.09
CA HIS A 185 -25.29 8.77 5.47
C HIS A 185 -24.51 8.73 4.16
N ILE A 186 -23.81 7.63 3.86
CA ILE A 186 -23.11 7.44 2.59
C ILE A 186 -24.07 6.82 1.57
N ILE A 187 -24.35 7.57 0.51
CA ILE A 187 -25.21 7.15 -0.60
C ILE A 187 -24.31 6.82 -1.77
N ILE A 188 -24.44 5.61 -2.31
CA ILE A 188 -23.65 5.12 -3.44
C ILE A 188 -24.62 4.78 -4.57
N ALA A 189 -24.48 5.48 -5.70
CA ALA A 189 -25.25 5.13 -6.88
C ALA A 189 -24.88 3.71 -7.32
N THR A 190 -25.90 2.90 -7.63
CA THR A 190 -25.65 1.60 -8.24
C THR A 190 -25.22 1.85 -9.68
N PRO A 191 -23.97 1.50 -10.06
CA PRO A 191 -23.51 1.77 -11.40
C PRO A 191 -24.33 0.94 -12.40
N GLY A 192 -24.78 1.55 -13.50
CA GLY A 192 -25.16 0.78 -14.69
C GLY A 192 -23.99 -0.10 -15.17
N LYS A 193 -24.23 -1.01 -16.13
CA LYS A 193 -23.25 -2.02 -16.61
C LYS A 193 -21.83 -1.48 -16.93
N ILE A 194 -21.67 -0.18 -17.14
CA ILE A 194 -20.46 0.47 -17.67
C ILE A 194 -19.69 1.31 -16.61
N VAL A 195 -20.29 1.71 -15.48
CA VAL A 195 -19.78 2.82 -14.63
C VAL A 195 -19.10 2.35 -13.32
N PHE A 196 -18.37 1.23 -13.34
CA PHE A 196 -17.76 0.70 -12.10
C PHE A 196 -16.59 1.55 -11.57
N PHE A 197 -15.74 2.08 -12.45
CA PHE A 197 -14.51 2.77 -12.05
C PHE A 197 -14.72 4.25 -11.66
N THR A 198 -15.92 4.76 -11.86
CA THR A 198 -16.32 6.14 -11.52
C THR A 198 -17.65 6.13 -10.78
N PRO A 199 -17.75 5.47 -9.61
CA PRO A 199 -19.00 5.40 -8.88
C PRO A 199 -19.34 6.78 -8.33
N GLU A 200 -20.61 7.17 -8.47
CA GLU A 200 -21.12 8.37 -7.83
C GLU A 200 -21.40 8.07 -6.36
N VAL A 201 -20.72 8.81 -5.48
CA VAL A 201 -20.86 8.70 -4.03
C VAL A 201 -21.16 10.08 -3.48
N THR A 202 -22.20 10.17 -2.66
CA THR A 202 -22.55 11.39 -1.94
C THR A 202 -22.67 11.09 -0.45
N VAL A 203 -22.43 12.11 0.36
CA VAL A 203 -22.71 12.08 1.79
C VAL A 203 -23.88 13.02 2.04
N ASN A 204 -24.88 12.54 2.78
CA ASN A 204 -26.06 13.34 3.13
C ASN A 204 -25.61 14.66 3.79
N ARG A 205 -26.17 15.80 3.34
CA ARG A 205 -25.79 17.13 3.82
C ARG A 205 -26.02 17.33 5.33
N ALA A 206 -26.97 16.61 5.92
CA ALA A 206 -27.21 16.66 7.36
C ALA A 206 -26.24 15.79 8.18
N ALA A 207 -25.38 15.01 7.52
CA ALA A 207 -24.43 14.14 8.18
C ALA A 207 -23.28 14.92 8.81
N PRO A 208 -22.73 14.47 9.95
CA PRO A 208 -21.55 15.09 10.56
C PRO A 208 -20.23 14.73 9.84
N PHE A 209 -20.30 14.30 8.58
CA PHE A 209 -19.16 13.79 7.81
C PHE A 209 -19.03 14.51 6.47
N ALA A 210 -17.79 14.75 6.05
CA ALA A 210 -17.45 15.28 4.74
C ALA A 210 -16.78 14.20 3.89
N LEU A 211 -17.22 14.06 2.64
CA LEU A 211 -16.57 13.20 1.66
C LEU A 211 -15.21 13.78 1.27
N GLN A 212 -14.15 12.98 1.37
CA GLN A 212 -12.79 13.41 1.02
C GLN A 212 -12.35 12.82 -0.32
N TYR A 213 -12.44 11.50 -0.47
CA TYR A 213 -12.14 10.85 -1.75
C TYR A 213 -12.85 9.50 -1.86
N VAL A 214 -12.92 9.03 -3.11
CA VAL A 214 -13.52 7.76 -3.49
C VAL A 214 -12.52 6.99 -4.33
N ASP A 215 -12.32 5.72 -4.02
CA ASP A 215 -11.32 4.87 -4.67
C ASP A 215 -11.93 3.50 -5.02
N SER A 216 -12.27 3.34 -6.30
CA SER A 216 -12.91 2.13 -6.84
C SER A 216 -11.89 1.23 -7.53
N LYS A 217 -11.97 -0.08 -7.29
CA LYS A 217 -10.94 -1.05 -7.75
C LYS A 217 -11.52 -2.40 -8.06
N LEU A 218 -11.09 -2.99 -9.17
CA LEU A 218 -11.23 -4.41 -9.40
C LEU A 218 -10.04 -5.12 -8.76
N LYS A 219 -10.30 -6.04 -7.83
CA LYS A 219 -9.27 -6.73 -7.05
C LYS A 219 -9.23 -8.21 -7.36
N VAL A 220 -8.04 -8.77 -7.38
CA VAL A 220 -7.78 -10.20 -7.50
C VAL A 220 -6.80 -10.59 -6.40
N HIS A 221 -7.08 -11.69 -5.73
CA HIS A 221 -6.18 -12.31 -4.76
C HIS A 221 -5.58 -13.57 -5.37
N LEU A 222 -4.26 -13.72 -5.21
CA LEU A 222 -3.48 -14.81 -5.79
C LEU A 222 -2.42 -15.24 -4.79
N GLU A 223 -2.00 -16.49 -4.85
CA GLU A 223 -0.90 -17.03 -4.05
C GLU A 223 0.24 -17.42 -4.99
N MET A 224 1.45 -16.93 -4.71
CA MET A 224 2.63 -17.25 -5.51
C MET A 224 3.86 -17.32 -4.63
N LYS A 225 4.62 -18.41 -4.73
CA LYS A 225 5.88 -18.62 -3.97
C LYS A 225 5.72 -18.37 -2.45
N GLY A 226 4.59 -18.79 -1.88
CA GLY A 226 4.29 -18.63 -0.46
C GLY A 226 4.00 -17.19 -0.03
N LEU A 227 3.57 -16.33 -0.96
CA LEU A 227 3.12 -14.96 -0.71
C LEU A 227 1.70 -14.75 -1.25
N HIS A 228 0.90 -14.04 -0.47
CA HIS A 228 -0.45 -13.63 -0.84
C HIS A 228 -0.41 -12.28 -1.57
N PHE A 229 -0.61 -12.30 -2.88
CA PHE A 229 -0.67 -11.12 -3.73
C PHE A 229 -2.08 -10.52 -3.81
N THR A 230 -2.13 -9.22 -4.05
CA THR A 230 -3.34 -8.49 -4.43
C THR A 230 -3.02 -7.59 -5.60
N ILE A 231 -3.61 -7.90 -6.75
CA ILE A 231 -3.64 -6.97 -7.89
C ILE A 231 -4.90 -6.12 -7.73
N SER A 232 -4.74 -4.81 -7.77
CA SER A 232 -5.85 -3.87 -7.84
C SER A 232 -5.78 -3.06 -9.12
N TYR A 233 -6.67 -3.35 -10.07
CA TYR A 233 -6.82 -2.52 -11.26
C TYR A 233 -7.62 -1.27 -10.92
N LEU A 234 -7.13 -0.11 -11.39
CA LEU A 234 -7.68 1.21 -11.07
C LEU A 234 -8.56 1.78 -12.19
N ASP A 235 -8.49 1.19 -13.39
CA ASP A 235 -9.25 1.63 -14.55
C ASP A 235 -9.82 0.44 -15.35
N SER A 236 -10.76 0.73 -16.25
CA SER A 236 -11.43 -0.27 -17.10
C SER A 236 -10.53 -0.89 -18.15
N ARG A 237 -9.49 -0.18 -18.59
CA ARG A 237 -8.49 -0.63 -19.55
C ARG A 237 -7.39 -1.48 -18.91
N ARG A 238 -7.37 -1.57 -17.58
CA ARG A 238 -6.33 -2.20 -16.76
C ARG A 238 -4.94 -1.65 -17.08
N THR A 239 -4.86 -0.36 -17.38
CA THR A 239 -3.59 0.31 -17.69
C THR A 239 -2.85 0.74 -16.43
N GLU A 240 -3.58 1.11 -15.40
CA GLU A 240 -3.08 1.44 -14.08
C GLU A 240 -3.48 0.39 -13.05
N LEU A 241 -2.51 -0.02 -12.23
CA LEU A 241 -2.71 -1.02 -11.19
C LEU A 241 -1.89 -0.72 -9.94
N ARG A 242 -2.33 -1.27 -8.81
CA ARG A 242 -1.53 -1.39 -7.58
C ARG A 242 -1.27 -2.87 -7.32
N LEU A 243 -0.02 -3.22 -7.10
CA LEU A 243 0.40 -4.56 -6.71
C LEU A 243 0.85 -4.54 -5.25
N GLU A 244 0.22 -5.36 -4.43
CA GLU A 244 0.56 -5.52 -3.01
C GLU A 244 0.79 -7.01 -2.70
N CYS A 245 1.67 -7.32 -1.75
CA CYS A 245 1.81 -8.66 -1.20
C CYS A 245 2.00 -8.66 0.32
N ARG A 246 1.73 -9.82 0.92
CA ARG A 246 1.86 -10.07 2.36
C ARG A 246 2.13 -11.55 2.61
N LEU A 247 2.50 -11.89 3.83
CA LEU A 247 2.57 -13.28 4.27
C LEU A 247 1.15 -13.89 4.35
N PRO A 248 0.99 -15.18 4.03
CA PRO A 248 -0.24 -15.92 4.29
C PRO A 248 -0.65 -15.86 5.76
N ALA A 249 -1.95 -15.88 6.03
CA ALA A 249 -2.47 -15.75 7.39
C ALA A 249 -2.05 -16.90 8.32
N ALA A 250 -1.81 -18.10 7.77
CA ALA A 250 -1.32 -19.24 8.54
C ALA A 250 0.11 -18.99 9.04
N GLU A 251 1.01 -18.58 8.15
CA GLU A 251 2.40 -18.27 8.49
C GLU A 251 2.51 -17.10 9.48
N MET A 252 1.68 -16.06 9.32
CA MET A 252 1.66 -14.94 10.27
C MET A 252 1.29 -15.34 11.70
N LYS A 253 0.56 -16.44 11.92
CA LYS A 253 0.19 -16.90 13.27
C LYS A 253 1.36 -17.58 13.99
N GLU A 254 2.32 -18.10 13.25
CA GLU A 254 3.47 -18.84 13.77
C GLU A 254 4.65 -17.91 14.07
N LEU A 255 4.64 -16.69 13.51
CA LEU A 255 5.69 -15.71 13.66
C LEU A 255 5.46 -14.82 14.88
N GLN A 256 6.56 -14.42 15.51
CA GLN A 256 6.52 -13.32 16.46
C GLN A 256 6.24 -12.01 15.70
N PRO A 257 5.38 -11.09 16.20
CA PRO A 257 5.00 -9.85 15.50
C PRO A 257 6.17 -8.95 15.06
N GLN A 258 7.34 -9.14 15.67
CA GLN A 258 8.58 -8.42 15.36
C GLN A 258 9.34 -9.04 14.18
N GLN A 259 9.03 -10.27 13.77
CA GLN A 259 9.73 -11.02 12.73
C GLN A 259 9.02 -10.95 11.35
N ASP A 260 7.71 -10.74 11.33
CA ASP A 260 6.86 -10.74 10.12
C ASP A 260 7.46 -9.94 8.95
N HIS A 261 7.98 -8.76 9.26
CA HIS A 261 8.52 -7.84 8.25
C HIS A 261 9.84 -8.33 7.64
N ARG A 262 10.70 -9.00 8.42
CA ARG A 262 11.96 -9.58 7.94
C ARG A 262 11.68 -10.79 7.04
N VAL A 263 10.74 -11.65 7.44
CA VAL A 263 10.36 -12.83 6.66
C VAL A 263 9.72 -12.41 5.33
N LEU A 264 8.77 -11.46 5.36
CA LEU A 264 8.14 -10.92 4.16
C LEU A 264 9.18 -10.32 3.21
N LEU A 265 10.08 -9.48 3.73
CA LEU A 265 11.13 -8.86 2.93
C LEU A 265 12.04 -9.90 2.28
N LYS A 266 12.48 -10.91 3.04
CA LYS A 266 13.33 -12.00 2.52
C LYS A 266 12.67 -12.74 1.36
N LYS A 267 11.40 -13.12 1.51
CA LYS A 267 10.65 -13.83 0.45
C LYS A 267 10.46 -12.97 -0.80
N VAL A 268 10.14 -11.68 -0.63
CA VAL A 268 9.99 -10.76 -1.77
C VAL A 268 11.31 -10.57 -2.51
N LEU A 269 12.42 -10.40 -1.79
CA LEU A 269 13.73 -10.28 -2.42
C LEU A 269 14.15 -11.57 -3.14
N GLN A 270 13.82 -12.74 -2.59
CA GLN A 270 14.06 -14.01 -3.26
C GLN A 270 13.25 -14.13 -4.55
N LEU A 271 11.95 -13.79 -4.51
CA LEU A 271 11.09 -13.79 -5.69
C LEU A 271 11.65 -12.89 -6.80
N ILE A 272 12.06 -11.67 -6.48
CA ILE A 272 12.60 -10.72 -7.46
C ILE A 272 13.92 -11.24 -8.07
N ARG A 273 14.75 -11.92 -7.28
CA ARG A 273 16.00 -12.52 -7.76
C ARG A 273 15.74 -13.70 -8.69
N ASP A 274 14.82 -14.58 -8.33
CA ASP A 274 14.44 -15.75 -9.13
C ASP A 274 13.79 -15.33 -10.47
N ASP A 275 13.11 -14.18 -10.53
CA ASP A 275 12.56 -13.61 -11.76
C ASP A 275 13.61 -12.96 -12.68
N SER A 276 14.84 -12.78 -12.19
CA SER A 276 15.95 -12.14 -12.94
C SER A 276 16.90 -13.17 -13.61
N THR A 277 16.62 -14.47 -13.45
CA THR A 277 17.34 -15.61 -14.07
C THR A 277 16.48 -16.29 -15.11
#